data_AF-A0AAN7CEJ0-F1
#
_entry.id   AF-A0AAN7CEJ0-F1
#
_cell.length_a   1.000
_cell.length_b   1.000
_cell.length_c   1.000
_cell.angle_alpha   90.00
_cell.angle_beta   90.00
_cell.angle_gamma   90.00
#
_symmetry.space_group_name_H-M   'P 1'
#
loop_
_entity.id
_entity.type
_entity.pdbx_description
1 polymer ?
#
loop_
_entity_poly.entity_id
_entity_poly.type
_entity_poly.pdbx_seq_one_letter_code
_entity_poly.pdbx_strand_id
1 'polypeptide(L)'
;IWLRVELPEYGCGSRGCVALPREQIPDADKTFTVAVWDLVGVLDRCQREWEKHGNGGLTLELSVHSPSDSRHYCKELRVREADTAWSVIPRSERYRAFQQSNDGHGWENRRLSRPWHAGELQRVSCDFGGPAFDPYGLIEIPSGRPVPEVTLVTSLVIRRQFYHLFSERNLSAIKAFLPNLAEFRYEPPVEEFLLPNNAEWVKAMVVGSNGLKSLSVFQDRHR
;
A
#
# COMPACT_ATOMS: atom_id res chain seq x y z
N ILE A 1 12.11 -7.81 3.52
CA ILE A 1 10.85 -8.09 4.25
C ILE A 1 9.71 -7.46 3.47
N TRP A 2 8.54 -8.11 3.44
CA TRP A 2 7.34 -7.56 2.80
C TRP A 2 6.24 -7.39 3.85
N LEU A 3 5.86 -6.14 4.13
CA LEU A 3 4.69 -5.81 4.93
C LEU A 3 3.48 -5.65 4.00
N ARG A 4 2.53 -6.57 4.13
CA ARG A 4 1.26 -6.53 3.41
C ARG A 4 0.13 -6.31 4.40
N VAL A 5 -0.43 -5.12 4.35
CA VAL A 5 -1.54 -4.71 5.23
C VAL A 5 -2.86 -5.02 4.52
N GLU A 6 -3.72 -5.77 5.20
CA GLU A 6 -5.10 -6.01 4.81
C GLU A 6 -5.99 -5.03 5.59
N LEU A 7 -6.69 -4.15 4.88
CA LEU A 7 -7.62 -3.19 5.46
C LEU A 7 -8.97 -3.87 5.73
N PRO A 8 -9.76 -3.34 6.69
CA PRO A 8 -11.11 -3.81 6.94
C PRO A 8 -11.95 -3.90 5.67
N GLU A 9 -12.83 -4.91 5.66
CA GLU A 9 -13.79 -5.05 4.60
C GLU A 9 -14.81 -3.91 4.61
N TYR A 10 -15.28 -3.55 3.42
CA TYR A 10 -16.33 -2.56 3.23
C TYR A 10 -17.43 -3.13 2.36
N GLY A 11 -18.66 -2.67 2.59
CA GLY A 11 -19.80 -2.97 1.74
C GLY A 11 -20.10 -1.86 0.73
N CYS A 12 -21.01 -2.16 -0.19
CA CYS A 12 -21.58 -1.17 -1.11
C CYS A 12 -22.96 -0.79 -0.61
N GLY A 13 -23.13 0.49 -0.26
CA GLY A 13 -24.42 1.01 0.16
C GLY A 13 -25.42 1.09 -0.98
N SER A 14 -26.63 1.56 -0.70
CA SER A 14 -27.70 1.78 -1.69
C SER A 14 -27.34 2.75 -2.82
N ARG A 15 -26.25 3.53 -2.67
CA ARG A 15 -25.71 4.44 -3.69
C ARG A 15 -24.61 3.81 -4.55
N GLY A 16 -24.37 2.51 -4.42
CA GLY A 16 -23.24 1.81 -5.03
C GLY A 16 -21.97 1.90 -4.18
N CYS A 17 -20.86 1.43 -4.73
CA CYS A 17 -19.57 1.30 -4.03
C CYS A 17 -18.75 2.61 -3.97
N VAL A 18 -19.40 3.77 -4.11
CA VAL A 18 -18.74 5.09 -4.20
C VAL A 18 -18.11 5.50 -2.86
N ALA A 19 -16.79 5.79 -2.84
CA ALA A 19 -15.96 6.23 -1.70
C ALA A 19 -16.12 5.45 -0.36
N LEU A 20 -15.06 5.34 0.44
CA LEU A 20 -15.21 4.82 1.81
C LEU A 20 -16.23 5.68 2.56
N PRO A 21 -17.25 5.10 3.21
CA PRO A 21 -18.03 5.83 4.19
C PRO A 21 -17.06 6.47 5.18
N ARG A 22 -17.26 7.74 5.52
CA ARG A 22 -16.38 8.48 6.46
C ARG A 22 -16.14 7.71 7.76
N GLU A 23 -17.09 6.88 8.15
CA GLU A 23 -17.08 6.01 9.32
C GLU A 23 -16.04 4.88 9.27
N GLN A 24 -15.62 4.43 8.08
CA GLN A 24 -14.67 3.33 7.91
C GLN A 24 -13.20 3.79 7.75
N ILE A 25 -13.00 5.09 7.54
CA ILE A 25 -11.67 5.70 7.40
C ILE A 25 -10.84 5.53 8.70
N PRO A 26 -11.39 5.81 9.91
CA PRO A 26 -10.63 5.64 11.16
C PRO A 26 -10.11 4.23 11.38
N ASP A 27 -10.88 3.20 11.01
CA ASP A 27 -10.47 1.80 11.20
C ASP A 27 -9.36 1.40 10.23
N ALA A 28 -9.41 1.87 8.98
CA ALA A 28 -8.35 1.66 8.00
C ALA A 28 -7.05 2.36 8.41
N ASP A 29 -7.15 3.62 8.85
CA ASP A 29 -6.01 4.42 9.34
C ASP A 29 -5.37 3.78 10.57
N LYS A 30 -6.18 3.32 11.52
CA LYS A 30 -5.72 2.60 12.72
C LYS A 30 -5.03 1.29 12.35
N THR A 31 -5.63 0.48 11.48
CA THR A 31 -5.06 -0.80 11.03
C THR A 31 -3.70 -0.60 10.38
N PHE A 32 -3.61 0.36 9.47
CA PHE A 32 -2.36 0.69 8.79
C PHE A 32 -1.29 1.22 9.75
N THR A 33 -1.68 2.15 10.64
CA THR A 33 -0.79 2.72 11.65
C THR A 33 -0.22 1.65 12.55
N VAL A 34 -1.06 0.81 13.16
CA VAL A 34 -0.61 -0.27 14.06
C VAL A 34 0.33 -1.24 13.33
N ALA A 35 0.01 -1.64 12.10
CA ALA A 35 0.85 -2.57 11.34
C ALA A 35 2.26 -2.00 11.03
N VAL A 36 2.36 -0.73 10.66
CA VAL A 36 3.65 -0.06 10.41
C VAL A 36 4.42 0.11 11.72
N TRP A 37 3.75 0.49 12.81
CA TRP A 37 4.36 0.61 14.14
C TRP A 37 4.93 -0.70 14.67
N ASP A 38 4.16 -1.78 14.55
CA ASP A 38 4.60 -3.11 14.99
C ASP A 38 5.82 -3.57 14.19
N LEU A 39 5.81 -3.36 12.87
CA LEU A 39 6.97 -3.66 12.02
C LEU A 39 8.19 -2.86 12.47
N VAL A 40 8.06 -1.55 12.61
CA VAL A 40 9.17 -0.68 13.01
C VAL A 40 9.71 -1.07 14.37
N GLY A 41 8.83 -1.39 15.34
CA GLY A 41 9.24 -1.90 16.64
C GLY A 41 9.98 -3.24 16.58
N VAL A 42 9.60 -4.15 15.68
CA VAL A 42 10.35 -5.39 15.44
C VAL A 42 11.72 -5.08 14.84
N LEU A 43 11.79 -4.22 13.83
CA LEU A 43 13.04 -3.87 13.16
C LEU A 43 14.03 -3.18 14.11
N ASP A 44 13.56 -2.28 14.95
CA ASP A 44 14.37 -1.61 15.98
C ASP A 44 14.98 -2.61 16.99
N ARG A 45 14.20 -3.62 17.41
CA ARG A 45 14.74 -4.68 18.30
C ARG A 45 15.77 -5.56 17.60
N CYS A 46 15.61 -5.80 16.30
CA CYS A 46 16.45 -6.70 15.54
C CYS A 46 17.71 -6.05 14.95
N GLN A 47 17.73 -4.72 14.76
CA GLN A 47 18.81 -4.05 14.03
C GLN A 47 20.19 -4.25 14.67
N ARG A 48 20.31 -4.26 16.00
CA ARG A 48 21.58 -4.48 16.71
C ARG A 48 22.20 -5.86 16.45
N GLU A 49 21.37 -6.89 16.33
CA GLU A 49 21.84 -8.24 16.03
C GLU A 49 22.14 -8.39 14.53
N TRP A 50 21.35 -7.73 13.68
CA TRP A 50 21.65 -7.68 12.26
C TRP A 50 22.97 -6.98 11.97
N GLU A 51 23.29 -5.88 12.64
CA GLU A 51 24.58 -5.18 12.46
C GLU A 51 25.80 -6.05 12.79
N LYS A 52 25.66 -7.03 13.69
CA LYS A 52 26.74 -7.96 14.06
C LYS A 52 26.95 -9.10 13.06
N HIS A 53 25.90 -9.50 12.35
CA HIS A 53 25.88 -10.75 11.56
C HIS A 53 25.54 -10.56 10.08
N GLY A 54 24.94 -9.43 9.72
CA GLY A 54 24.44 -9.11 8.39
C GLY A 54 25.44 -8.26 7.62
N ASN A 55 25.85 -8.72 6.44
CA ASN A 55 26.76 -7.98 5.56
C ASN A 55 26.03 -7.00 4.60
N GLY A 56 24.82 -6.54 4.92
CA GLY A 56 24.06 -5.68 4.02
C GLY A 56 22.78 -5.09 4.61
N GLY A 57 22.25 -4.06 3.94
CA GLY A 57 20.99 -3.42 4.32
C GLY A 57 19.75 -4.23 3.91
N LEU A 58 18.62 -3.91 4.52
CA LEU A 58 17.35 -4.59 4.30
C LEU A 58 16.48 -3.86 3.28
N THR A 59 15.88 -4.61 2.35
CA THR A 59 14.77 -4.12 1.52
C THR A 59 13.44 -4.33 2.23
N LEU A 60 12.69 -3.25 2.42
CA LEU A 60 11.31 -3.25 2.89
C LEU A 60 10.37 -3.07 1.69
N GLU A 61 9.49 -4.05 1.46
CA GLU A 61 8.37 -3.90 0.54
C GLU A 61 7.11 -3.55 1.35
N LEU A 62 6.35 -2.54 0.92
CA LEU A 62 5.12 -2.11 1.56
C LEU A 62 3.95 -2.19 0.58
N SER A 63 2.83 -2.74 1.04
CA SER A 63 1.60 -2.80 0.27
C SER A 63 0.38 -2.79 1.17
N VAL A 64 -0.71 -2.22 0.65
CA VAL A 64 -2.01 -2.10 1.33
C VAL A 64 -3.09 -2.58 0.36
N HIS A 65 -4.04 -3.34 0.86
CA HIS A 65 -5.21 -3.78 0.08
C HIS A 65 -6.44 -3.93 0.96
N SER A 66 -7.63 -3.73 0.41
CA SER A 66 -8.87 -4.22 1.02
C SER A 66 -9.37 -5.43 0.22
N PRO A 67 -9.76 -6.55 0.87
CA PRO A 67 -10.43 -7.67 0.19
C PRO A 67 -11.68 -7.24 -0.57
N SER A 68 -12.25 -6.09 -0.23
CA SER A 68 -13.42 -5.52 -0.88
C SER A 68 -13.08 -4.92 -2.24
N ASP A 69 -11.85 -4.45 -2.48
CA ASP A 69 -11.43 -3.93 -3.78
C ASP A 69 -11.54 -5.01 -4.85
N SER A 70 -11.09 -6.21 -4.53
CA SER A 70 -11.13 -7.36 -5.44
C SER A 70 -12.50 -8.05 -5.49
N ARG A 71 -13.39 -7.75 -4.54
CA ARG A 71 -14.81 -8.12 -4.60
C ARG A 71 -15.63 -7.17 -5.47
N HIS A 72 -15.31 -5.88 -5.47
CA HIS A 72 -16.12 -4.87 -6.15
C HIS A 72 -15.51 -4.44 -7.48
N TYR A 73 -14.26 -3.98 -7.53
CA TYR A 73 -13.75 -3.22 -8.66
C TYR A 73 -12.55 -3.79 -9.38
N CYS A 74 -11.67 -4.48 -8.66
CA CYS A 74 -10.36 -4.86 -9.16
C CYS A 74 -10.23 -6.36 -9.03
N LYS A 75 -11.14 -7.09 -9.69
CA LYS A 75 -11.26 -8.55 -9.54
C LYS A 75 -9.91 -9.22 -9.77
N GLU A 76 -9.12 -8.73 -10.74
CA GLU A 76 -7.74 -9.13 -11.04
C GLU A 76 -6.81 -9.16 -9.82
N LEU A 77 -7.07 -8.34 -8.79
CA LEU A 77 -6.30 -8.32 -7.55
C LEU A 77 -6.49 -9.59 -6.71
N ARG A 78 -7.61 -10.32 -6.83
CA ARG A 78 -7.83 -11.54 -6.02
C ARG A 78 -6.71 -12.57 -6.15
N VAL A 79 -6.06 -12.68 -7.32
CA VAL A 79 -4.93 -13.61 -7.50
C VAL A 79 -3.73 -13.13 -6.69
N ARG A 80 -3.53 -11.80 -6.65
CA ARG A 80 -2.42 -11.13 -5.96
C ARG A 80 -2.62 -11.13 -4.45
N GLU A 81 -3.86 -10.94 -3.97
CA GLU A 81 -4.23 -11.08 -2.55
C GLU A 81 -3.93 -12.51 -2.06
N ALA A 82 -4.31 -13.50 -2.86
CA ALA A 82 -4.02 -14.90 -2.60
C ALA A 82 -2.54 -15.26 -2.81
N ASP A 83 -1.69 -14.36 -3.31
CA ASP A 83 -0.26 -14.60 -3.54
C ASP A 83 0.55 -14.32 -2.28
N THR A 84 0.41 -15.23 -1.31
CA THR A 84 1.17 -15.19 -0.05
C THR A 84 2.27 -16.25 -0.08
N ALA A 85 3.35 -16.04 0.68
CA ALA A 85 4.40 -17.05 0.89
C ALA A 85 3.85 -18.38 1.47
N TRP A 86 2.62 -18.35 2.00
CA TRP A 86 1.92 -19.48 2.63
C TRP A 86 0.75 -20.00 1.78
N SER A 87 0.57 -19.49 0.56
CA SER A 87 -0.60 -19.80 -0.25
C SER A 87 -0.47 -21.15 -0.92
N VAL A 88 -1.13 -22.16 -0.34
CA VAL A 88 -1.17 -23.54 -0.86
C VAL A 88 -2.16 -23.68 -2.03
N ILE A 89 -2.99 -22.66 -2.30
CA ILE A 89 -4.01 -22.72 -3.34
C ILE A 89 -3.35 -22.73 -4.72
N PRO A 90 -3.54 -23.80 -5.53
CA PRO A 90 -3.01 -23.88 -6.87
C PRO A 90 -3.46 -22.68 -7.70
N ARG A 91 -2.55 -22.15 -8.52
CA ARG A 91 -2.80 -20.96 -9.35
C ARG A 91 -4.06 -21.12 -10.21
N SER A 92 -4.34 -22.34 -10.69
CA SER A 92 -5.55 -22.69 -11.48
C SER A 92 -6.87 -22.52 -10.71
N GLU A 93 -6.88 -22.84 -9.41
CA GLU A 93 -8.06 -22.67 -8.55
C GLU A 93 -8.29 -21.20 -8.20
N ARG A 94 -7.21 -20.42 -8.03
CA ARG A 94 -7.31 -18.96 -7.85
C ARG A 94 -8.10 -18.33 -8.99
N TYR A 95 -7.84 -18.72 -10.24
CA TYR A 95 -8.55 -18.20 -11.42
C TYR A 95 -10.01 -18.68 -11.58
N ARG A 96 -10.45 -19.73 -10.89
CA ARG A 96 -11.84 -20.22 -10.99
C ARG A 96 -12.82 -19.39 -10.15
N ALA A 97 -12.39 -18.88 -8.99
CA ALA A 97 -13.18 -17.95 -8.18
C ALA A 97 -13.56 -16.65 -8.92
N PHE A 98 -12.82 -16.29 -9.98
CA PHE A 98 -13.06 -15.12 -10.83
C PHE A 98 -14.25 -15.27 -11.79
N GLN A 99 -14.66 -16.51 -12.08
CA GLN A 99 -15.60 -16.75 -13.17
C GLN A 99 -17.05 -16.46 -12.78
N GLN A 100 -17.34 -16.20 -11.50
CA GLN A 100 -18.71 -16.32 -10.98
C GLN A 100 -19.39 -15.02 -10.54
N SER A 101 -18.71 -13.87 -10.45
CA SER A 101 -19.40 -12.65 -9.97
C SER A 101 -19.80 -11.72 -11.10
N ASN A 102 -21.11 -11.70 -11.40
CA ASN A 102 -21.78 -10.62 -12.13
C ASN A 102 -22.52 -9.76 -11.11
N ASP A 103 -21.75 -9.10 -10.24
CA ASP A 103 -22.20 -8.36 -9.06
C ASP A 103 -22.64 -6.93 -9.37
N GLY A 104 -22.78 -6.57 -10.64
CA GLY A 104 -23.22 -5.23 -11.06
C GLY A 104 -22.14 -4.15 -10.96
N HIS A 105 -20.87 -4.52 -10.76
CA HIS A 105 -19.75 -3.57 -10.66
C HIS A 105 -18.97 -3.39 -11.97
N GLY A 106 -19.63 -3.54 -13.12
CA GLY A 106 -19.03 -3.26 -14.43
C GLY A 106 -17.98 -4.29 -14.86
N TRP A 107 -18.09 -5.54 -14.41
CA TRP A 107 -17.21 -6.64 -14.82
C TRP A 107 -18.00 -7.72 -15.54
N GLU A 108 -17.62 -8.00 -16.79
CA GLU A 108 -18.18 -9.07 -17.62
C GLU A 108 -17.04 -9.93 -18.15
N ASN A 109 -17.12 -11.25 -17.99
CA ASN A 109 -16.16 -12.20 -18.57
C ASN A 109 -14.68 -11.87 -18.27
N ARG A 110 -14.37 -11.43 -17.02
CA ARG A 110 -13.03 -11.01 -16.57
C ARG A 110 -12.49 -9.74 -17.25
N ARG A 111 -13.34 -8.99 -17.93
CA ARG A 111 -13.01 -7.68 -18.46
C ARG A 111 -13.91 -6.65 -17.84
N LEU A 112 -13.35 -5.47 -17.69
CA LEU A 112 -14.11 -4.30 -17.32
C LEU A 112 -15.05 -3.96 -18.49
N SER A 113 -16.36 -4.01 -18.27
CA SER A 113 -17.38 -3.73 -19.29
C SER A 113 -17.60 -2.23 -19.52
N ARG A 114 -17.10 -1.38 -18.61
CA ARG A 114 -17.13 0.09 -18.73
C ARG A 114 -15.92 0.72 -18.01
N PRO A 115 -15.41 1.88 -18.43
CA PRO A 115 -14.39 2.59 -17.66
C PRO A 115 -14.81 2.78 -16.19
N TRP A 116 -13.83 2.83 -15.29
CA TRP A 116 -14.11 3.12 -13.89
C TRP A 116 -14.67 4.53 -13.75
N HIS A 117 -15.71 4.70 -12.94
CA HIS A 117 -16.19 6.01 -12.55
C HIS A 117 -15.18 6.66 -11.58
N ALA A 118 -15.14 7.99 -11.55
CA ALA A 118 -14.24 8.75 -10.69
C ALA A 118 -14.30 8.31 -9.21
N GLY A 119 -15.49 7.99 -8.68
CA GLY A 119 -15.63 7.50 -7.30
C GLY A 119 -15.11 6.07 -7.04
N GLU A 120 -14.96 5.27 -8.09
CA GLU A 120 -14.40 3.91 -8.05
C GLU A 120 -12.87 3.99 -8.11
N LEU A 121 -12.35 4.81 -9.04
CA LEU A 121 -10.94 5.20 -9.10
C LEU A 121 -10.51 5.78 -7.76
N GLN A 122 -11.22 6.80 -7.26
CA GLN A 122 -10.94 7.46 -5.99
C GLN A 122 -10.94 6.50 -4.80
N ARG A 123 -11.69 5.41 -4.83
CA ARG A 123 -11.69 4.42 -3.75
C ARG A 123 -10.45 3.55 -3.78
N VAL A 124 -10.12 3.08 -4.97
CA VAL A 124 -9.05 2.13 -5.23
C VAL A 124 -7.68 2.82 -5.22
N SER A 125 -7.57 4.01 -5.81
CA SER A 125 -6.38 4.85 -5.80
C SER A 125 -6.25 5.70 -4.55
N CYS A 126 -7.36 5.93 -3.84
CA CYS A 126 -7.43 6.88 -2.73
C CYS A 126 -6.94 8.27 -3.13
N ASP A 127 -7.73 9.06 -3.88
CA ASP A 127 -7.46 10.50 -4.10
C ASP A 127 -7.40 11.33 -2.80
N PHE A 128 -7.62 10.68 -1.65
CA PHE A 128 -7.40 11.21 -0.30
C PHE A 128 -6.22 10.53 0.45
N GLY A 129 -5.28 9.88 -0.25
CA GLY A 129 -3.96 9.58 0.31
C GLY A 129 -3.72 8.20 0.91
N GLY A 130 -4.58 7.22 0.62
CA GLY A 130 -4.55 5.89 1.24
C GLY A 130 -4.98 5.94 2.71
N PRO A 131 -4.87 4.83 3.46
CA PRO A 131 -5.01 4.91 4.92
C PRO A 131 -3.96 5.88 5.46
N ALA A 132 -4.37 6.83 6.30
CA ALA A 132 -3.47 7.79 6.91
C ALA A 132 -2.58 7.07 7.91
N PHE A 133 -1.27 7.32 7.82
CA PHE A 133 -0.32 6.90 8.83
C PHE A 133 -0.21 7.97 9.90
N ASP A 134 -0.37 7.57 11.16
CA ASP A 134 -0.15 8.44 12.30
C ASP A 134 1.21 8.16 12.99
N PRO A 135 2.25 8.95 12.64
CA PRO A 135 3.57 8.82 13.25
C PRO A 135 3.63 9.25 14.72
N TYR A 136 2.64 10.03 15.18
CA TYR A 136 2.68 10.65 16.51
C TYR A 136 1.79 9.93 17.53
N GLY A 137 1.08 8.88 17.09
CA GLY A 137 0.23 8.06 17.93
C GLY A 137 -0.94 8.80 18.59
N LEU A 138 -1.47 9.79 17.89
CA LEU A 138 -2.75 10.44 18.19
C LEU A 138 -3.92 9.44 18.07
N ILE A 139 -3.79 8.42 17.21
CA ILE A 139 -4.64 7.23 17.16
C ILE A 139 -4.15 6.25 18.23
N GLU A 140 -4.55 6.44 19.50
CA GLU A 140 -4.33 5.55 20.65
C GLU A 140 -3.34 4.38 20.41
N ILE A 141 -2.05 4.69 20.26
CA ILE A 141 -1.02 3.67 20.05
C ILE A 141 -0.53 3.22 21.43
N PRO A 142 -0.36 1.90 21.69
CA PRO A 142 -0.14 1.38 23.05
C PRO A 142 1.09 1.91 23.80
N SER A 143 2.01 2.61 23.14
CA SER A 143 3.37 2.81 23.68
C SER A 143 3.70 4.25 24.12
N GLY A 144 2.99 5.28 23.66
CA GLY A 144 3.27 6.70 24.02
C GLY A 144 4.71 7.17 23.77
N ARG A 145 5.53 6.38 23.06
CA ARG A 145 6.93 6.65 22.74
C ARG A 145 7.02 7.11 21.29
N PRO A 146 7.97 7.98 20.92
CA PRO A 146 8.23 8.26 19.51
C PRO A 146 8.59 6.98 18.75
N VAL A 147 8.21 6.92 17.47
CA VAL A 147 8.62 5.81 16.60
C VAL A 147 10.14 5.76 16.53
N PRO A 148 10.77 4.60 16.73
CA PRO A 148 12.23 4.49 16.67
C PRO A 148 12.75 4.63 15.23
N GLU A 149 13.97 5.13 15.12
CA GLU A 149 14.71 5.11 13.87
C GLU A 149 15.26 3.71 13.58
N VAL A 150 15.13 3.27 12.33
CA VAL A 150 15.57 1.97 11.83
C VAL A 150 16.66 2.18 10.79
N THR A 151 17.91 2.05 11.21
CA THR A 151 19.10 2.20 10.36
C THR A 151 19.29 1.00 9.42
N LEU A 152 18.65 -0.12 9.74
CA LEU A 152 18.74 -1.39 9.02
C LEU A 152 18.17 -1.33 7.60
N VAL A 153 17.14 -0.53 7.36
CA VAL A 153 16.43 -0.50 6.07
C VAL A 153 17.13 0.47 5.12
N THR A 154 17.60 -0.05 3.99
CA THR A 154 18.30 0.75 2.98
C THR A 154 17.55 0.87 1.67
N SER A 155 16.51 0.05 1.46
CA SER A 155 15.72 0.03 0.23
C SER A 155 14.23 -0.07 0.57
N LEU A 156 13.41 0.79 -0.02
CA LEU A 156 11.95 0.77 0.13
C LEU A 156 11.32 0.52 -1.25
N VAL A 157 10.41 -0.44 -1.31
CA VAL A 157 9.68 -0.79 -2.53
C VAL A 157 8.19 -0.71 -2.28
N ILE A 158 7.49 0.05 -3.11
CA ILE A 158 6.04 0.07 -3.16
C ILE A 158 5.64 -0.39 -4.54
N ARG A 159 5.11 -1.62 -4.60
CA ARG A 159 4.75 -2.28 -5.85
C ARG A 159 3.33 -1.92 -6.25
N ARG A 160 3.08 -1.98 -7.57
CA ARG A 160 1.76 -1.85 -8.20
C ARG A 160 0.83 -3.03 -7.93
N GLN A 161 1.27 -4.00 -7.14
CA GLN A 161 0.53 -5.23 -6.89
C GLN A 161 -0.88 -4.92 -6.36
N PHE A 162 -1.02 -3.86 -5.57
CA PHE A 162 -2.29 -3.33 -5.12
C PHE A 162 -2.39 -1.85 -5.48
N TYR A 163 -3.61 -1.37 -5.65
CA TYR A 163 -3.85 -0.04 -6.23
C TYR A 163 -3.93 1.09 -5.19
N HIS A 164 -3.92 0.77 -3.90
CA HIS A 164 -3.86 1.77 -2.85
C HIS A 164 -2.55 2.57 -2.93
N LEU A 165 -2.70 3.88 -3.08
CA LEU A 165 -1.59 4.82 -3.06
C LEU A 165 -1.26 5.25 -1.63
N PHE A 166 -0.05 5.77 -1.44
CA PHE A 166 0.36 6.43 -0.20
C PHE A 166 0.46 7.94 -0.44
N SER A 167 -0.15 8.73 0.44
CA SER A 167 0.02 10.18 0.41
C SER A 167 1.48 10.58 0.62
N GLU A 168 1.81 11.79 0.17
CA GLU A 168 3.07 12.47 0.51
C GLU A 168 3.34 12.46 2.03
N ARG A 169 2.30 12.76 2.82
CA ARG A 169 2.39 12.76 4.30
C ARG A 169 2.81 11.39 4.83
N ASN A 170 2.19 10.31 4.34
CA ASN A 170 2.51 8.95 4.76
C ASN A 170 3.94 8.58 4.39
N LEU A 171 4.36 8.89 3.16
CA LEU A 171 5.71 8.56 2.69
C LEU A 171 6.77 9.35 3.44
N SER A 172 6.56 10.64 3.67
CA SER A 172 7.45 11.47 4.50
C SER A 172 7.56 10.93 5.92
N ALA A 173 6.45 10.52 6.52
CA ALA A 173 6.44 9.95 7.85
C ALA A 173 7.18 8.60 7.90
N ILE A 174 6.90 7.69 6.96
CA ILE A 174 7.61 6.40 6.85
C ILE A 174 9.11 6.63 6.68
N LYS A 175 9.49 7.54 5.78
CA LYS A 175 10.88 7.90 5.51
C LYS A 175 11.61 8.42 6.76
N ALA A 176 10.92 9.16 7.63
CA ALA A 176 11.53 9.69 8.85
C ALA A 176 12.08 8.58 9.77
N PHE A 177 11.55 7.36 9.70
CA PHE A 177 12.05 6.22 10.49
C PHE A 177 13.12 5.42 9.75
N LEU A 178 13.43 5.74 8.50
CA LEU A 178 14.38 5.00 7.66
C LEU A 178 15.56 5.93 7.31
N PRO A 179 16.38 6.35 8.29
CA PRO A 179 17.42 7.35 8.07
C PRO A 179 18.48 6.93 7.04
N ASN A 180 18.70 5.62 6.86
CA ASN A 180 19.66 5.05 5.91
C ASN A 180 19.03 4.65 4.58
N LEU A 181 17.81 5.11 4.29
CA LEU A 181 17.14 4.80 3.02
C LEU A 181 17.95 5.35 1.84
N ALA A 182 18.55 4.43 1.08
CA ALA A 182 19.39 4.71 -0.07
C ALA A 182 18.67 4.46 -1.40
N GLU A 183 17.68 3.57 -1.42
CA GLU A 183 16.96 3.21 -2.63
C GLU A 183 15.46 3.31 -2.41
N PHE A 184 14.75 3.91 -3.35
CA PHE A 184 13.30 3.92 -3.37
C PHE A 184 12.77 3.51 -4.74
N ARG A 185 11.91 2.49 -4.77
CA ARG A 185 11.21 2.03 -5.96
C ARG A 185 9.71 2.18 -5.78
N TYR A 186 9.08 2.89 -6.72
CA TYR A 186 7.65 3.12 -6.72
C TYR A 186 7.04 2.71 -8.06
N GLU A 187 5.97 1.92 -8.01
CA GLU A 187 5.26 1.43 -9.18
C GLU A 187 3.79 1.90 -9.12
N PRO A 188 3.42 3.03 -9.73
CA PRO A 188 2.06 3.56 -9.70
C PRO A 188 1.07 2.70 -10.50
N PRO A 189 -0.21 2.61 -10.08
CA PRO A 189 -1.20 1.69 -10.63
C PRO A 189 -1.68 1.97 -12.06
N VAL A 190 -1.73 3.22 -12.53
CA VAL A 190 -2.18 3.55 -13.91
C VAL A 190 -1.56 4.88 -14.40
N GLU A 191 -1.37 5.04 -15.73
CA GLU A 191 -0.89 6.27 -16.38
C GLU A 191 -1.85 7.47 -16.20
N GLU A 192 -3.16 7.22 -16.17
CA GLU A 192 -4.20 8.26 -15.97
C GLU A 192 -4.21 8.86 -14.55
N PHE A 193 -3.53 8.21 -13.58
CA PHE A 193 -3.31 8.77 -12.24
C PHE A 193 -2.17 9.78 -12.18
N LEU A 194 -1.62 10.21 -13.31
CA LEU A 194 -0.92 11.48 -13.43
C LEU A 194 -1.91 12.66 -13.41
N LEU A 195 -2.85 12.68 -12.45
CA LEU A 195 -3.53 13.93 -12.11
C LEU A 195 -2.44 14.96 -11.78
N PRO A 196 -2.58 16.23 -12.21
CA PRO A 196 -1.50 17.22 -12.20
C PRO A 196 -0.88 17.52 -10.82
N ASN A 197 -1.48 17.03 -9.72
CA ASN A 197 -0.99 17.17 -8.35
C ASN A 197 -0.22 15.94 -7.81
N ASN A 198 -0.03 14.87 -8.60
CA ASN A 198 0.58 13.61 -8.13
C ASN A 198 2.11 13.55 -8.28
N ALA A 199 2.80 14.68 -8.47
CA ALA A 199 4.26 14.76 -8.32
C ALA A 199 4.71 15.01 -6.86
N GLU A 200 3.78 15.30 -5.94
CA GLU A 200 4.13 15.64 -4.55
C GLU A 200 4.74 14.46 -3.77
N TRP A 201 4.37 13.21 -4.07
CA TRP A 201 5.03 12.05 -3.43
C TRP A 201 6.51 11.93 -3.80
N VAL A 202 6.90 12.37 -5.01
CA VAL A 202 8.30 12.45 -5.42
C VAL A 202 9.02 13.47 -4.55
N LYS A 203 8.38 14.61 -4.27
CA LYS A 203 8.94 15.61 -3.35
C LYS A 203 9.10 15.05 -1.95
N ALA A 204 8.12 14.36 -1.36
CA ALA A 204 8.30 13.67 -0.07
C ALA A 204 9.55 12.79 -0.02
N MET A 205 9.77 12.02 -1.08
CA MET A 205 10.84 11.03 -1.10
C MET A 205 12.19 11.61 -1.49
N VAL A 206 12.24 12.75 -2.21
CA VAL A 206 13.48 13.39 -2.65
C VAL A 206 13.90 14.54 -1.72
N VAL A 207 12.96 15.37 -1.26
CA VAL A 207 13.23 16.52 -0.39
C VAL A 207 13.65 16.03 1.00
N GLY A 208 14.78 16.55 1.52
CA GLY A 208 15.33 16.15 2.81
C GLY A 208 16.05 14.80 2.82
N SER A 209 16.27 14.18 1.65
CA SER A 209 17.05 12.94 1.53
C SER A 209 18.54 13.23 1.54
N ASN A 210 19.20 13.13 2.70
CA ASN A 210 20.66 13.26 2.78
C ASN A 210 21.41 11.99 2.33
N GLY A 211 20.71 10.90 1.99
CA GLY A 211 21.31 9.59 1.67
C GLY A 211 20.66 8.80 0.54
N LEU A 212 19.60 9.31 -0.12
CA LEU A 212 18.94 8.60 -1.22
C LEU A 212 19.85 8.60 -2.45
N LYS A 213 20.32 7.42 -2.86
CA LYS A 213 21.22 7.19 -4.00
C LYS A 213 20.47 6.83 -5.28
N SER A 214 19.30 6.20 -5.15
CA SER A 214 18.51 5.73 -6.30
C SER A 214 17.02 5.95 -6.09
N LEU A 215 16.38 6.53 -7.10
CA LEU A 215 14.93 6.64 -7.23
C LEU A 215 14.53 5.99 -8.55
N SER A 216 13.68 4.97 -8.49
CA SER A 216 13.15 4.30 -9.67
C SER A 216 11.63 4.37 -9.68
N VAL A 217 11.08 5.01 -10.72
CA VAL A 217 9.63 5.08 -10.96
C VAL A 217 9.32 4.22 -12.18
N PHE A 218 8.56 3.15 -11.98
CA PHE A 218 8.22 2.24 -13.07
C PHE A 218 6.83 2.53 -13.59
N GLN A 219 6.74 3.01 -14.83
CA GLN A 219 5.49 3.09 -15.59
C GLN A 219 5.55 2.08 -16.72
N ASP A 220 4.44 1.39 -16.98
CA ASP A 220 4.32 0.55 -18.17
C ASP A 220 4.33 1.45 -19.40
N ARG A 221 5.25 1.24 -20.34
CA ARG A 221 5.10 1.77 -21.68
C ARG A 221 4.11 0.88 -22.42
N HIS A 222 2.88 1.34 -22.62
CA HIS A 222 1.99 0.66 -23.55
C HIS A 222 2.47 0.87 -25.00
N ARG A 223 2.56 -0.25 -25.72
CA ARG A 223 2.66 -0.33 -27.19
C ARG A 223 1.25 -0.42 -27.78
#